data_AF-A0A519SNH0-F1
#
_entry.id   AF-A0A519SNH0-F1
#
_cell.length_a   1.000
_cell.length_b   1.000
_cell.length_c   1.000
_cell.angle_alpha   90.00
_cell.angle_beta   90.00
_cell.angle_gamma   90.00
#
_symmetry.space_group_name_H-M   'P 1'
#
loop_
_entity.id
_entity.type
_entity.pdbx_description
1 polymer ?
#
loop_
_entity_poly.entity_id
_entity_poly.type
_entity_poly.pdbx_seq_one_letter_code
_entity_poly.pdbx_strand_id
1 'polypeptide(L)'
;MNLKTLKNIAAIAVLCIAITSCARQVTRINTDSAPDISGNWNVTDSKLVADEMTKSIIGSKWLPTHLEAKAGKKPTVIVGLVQNKSHEHIDAETFVKDVEQSFIQSGTVRLVQGGKKREELRAEKADQQDNATVSTMKKFGLENGADYILQGSINSIVDSHKRNKVVYYQVNLELTDIQ
;
A
#
# COMPACT_ATOMS: atom_id res chain seq x y z
N MET A 1 9.96 -58.28 33.53
CA MET A 1 9.96 -56.81 33.71
C MET A 1 8.87 -56.44 34.70
N ASN A 2 9.16 -55.68 35.75
CA ASN A 2 8.24 -55.48 36.88
C ASN A 2 7.12 -54.49 36.49
N LEU A 3 5.88 -54.70 36.96
CA LEU A 3 4.73 -53.86 36.55
C LEU A 3 4.95 -52.37 36.90
N LYS A 4 5.70 -52.10 37.98
CA LYS A 4 6.12 -50.74 38.38
C LYS A 4 7.08 -50.10 37.37
N THR A 5 8.03 -50.88 36.83
CA THR A 5 8.96 -50.39 35.79
C THR A 5 8.23 -50.08 34.48
N LEU A 6 7.18 -50.83 34.13
CA LEU A 6 6.37 -50.58 32.93
C LEU A 6 5.54 -49.29 33.05
N LYS A 7 4.95 -49.03 34.23
CA LYS A 7 4.20 -47.80 34.51
C LYS A 7 5.08 -46.55 34.48
N ASN A 8 6.30 -46.64 35.00
CA ASN A 8 7.25 -45.52 34.99
C ASN A 8 7.71 -45.18 33.56
N ILE A 9 7.96 -46.20 32.72
CA ILE A 9 8.30 -45.99 31.30
C ILE A 9 7.14 -45.33 30.55
N ALA A 10 5.90 -45.78 30.79
CA ALA A 10 4.72 -45.19 30.17
C ALA A 10 4.51 -43.72 30.59
N ALA A 11 4.73 -43.40 31.87
CA ALA A 11 4.62 -42.02 32.36
C ALA A 11 5.66 -41.08 31.73
N ILE A 12 6.90 -41.55 31.54
CA ILE A 12 7.96 -40.79 30.87
C ILE A 12 7.64 -40.58 29.38
N ALA A 13 7.10 -41.60 28.70
CA ALA A 13 6.70 -41.49 27.30
C ALA A 13 5.57 -40.46 27.09
N VAL A 14 4.57 -40.42 27.98
CA VAL A 14 3.49 -39.43 27.94
C VAL A 14 4.01 -38.01 28.22
N LEU A 15 4.96 -37.87 29.15
CA LEU A 15 5.57 -36.57 29.45
C LEU A 15 6.38 -36.03 28.26
N CYS A 16 7.09 -36.88 27.52
CA CYS A 16 7.84 -36.48 26.32
C CYS A 16 6.94 -36.03 25.17
N ILE A 17 5.71 -36.55 25.07
CA ILE A 17 4.73 -36.14 24.03
C ILE A 17 4.10 -34.78 24.38
N ALA A 18 3.99 -34.44 25.67
CA ALA A 18 3.37 -33.19 26.13
C ALA A 18 4.25 -31.93 25.91
N ILE A 19 5.54 -32.09 25.59
CA ILE A 19 6.49 -30.97 25.41
C ILE A 19 6.64 -30.50 23.96
N THR A 20 5.88 -31.07 23.02
CA THR A 20 5.84 -30.58 21.63
C THR A 20 4.97 -29.33 21.51
N SER A 21 5.39 -28.27 22.21
CA SER A 21 4.84 -26.93 22.00
C SER A 21 5.13 -26.53 20.56
N CYS A 22 4.09 -26.27 19.76
CA CYS A 22 4.21 -25.67 18.44
C CYS A 22 4.91 -24.32 18.55
N ALA A 23 6.23 -24.31 18.38
CA ALA A 23 6.99 -23.10 18.10
C ALA A 23 6.50 -22.58 16.74
N ARG A 24 5.65 -21.55 16.75
CA ARG A 24 5.19 -20.89 15.53
C ARG A 24 6.40 -20.16 14.95
N GLN A 25 7.03 -20.78 13.94
CA GLN A 25 8.21 -20.22 13.29
C GLN A 25 7.78 -19.00 12.46
N VAL A 26 8.09 -17.81 12.95
CA VAL A 26 7.87 -16.56 12.22
C VAL A 26 9.05 -16.38 11.26
N THR A 27 8.89 -16.87 10.03
CA THR A 27 9.83 -16.57 8.95
C THR A 27 9.45 -15.25 8.30
N ARG A 28 10.38 -14.29 8.32
CA ARG A 28 10.27 -13.10 7.48
C ARG A 28 10.60 -13.51 6.05
N ILE A 29 9.55 -13.63 5.24
CA ILE A 29 9.68 -13.90 3.81
C ILE A 29 10.01 -12.56 3.14
N ASN A 30 10.97 -12.57 2.22
CA ASN A 30 11.31 -11.38 1.44
C ASN A 30 10.09 -11.01 0.57
N THR A 31 9.61 -9.76 0.64
CA THR A 31 8.32 -9.35 0.05
C THR A 31 8.28 -9.37 -1.47
N ASP A 32 9.43 -9.57 -2.12
CA ASP A 32 9.57 -9.51 -3.57
C ASP A 32 9.19 -10.83 -4.26
N SER A 33 8.92 -11.88 -3.48
CA SER A 33 8.46 -13.18 -3.96
C SER A 33 7.57 -13.82 -2.88
N ALA A 34 6.47 -13.15 -2.54
CA ALA A 34 5.38 -13.83 -1.85
C ALA A 34 4.88 -14.95 -2.79
N PRO A 35 4.92 -16.23 -2.39
CA PRO A 35 4.31 -17.28 -3.19
C PRO A 35 2.83 -16.98 -3.36
N ASP A 36 2.35 -16.97 -4.61
CA ASP A 36 0.92 -16.90 -4.91
C ASP A 36 0.28 -18.22 -4.44
N ILE A 37 -0.17 -18.23 -3.19
CA ILE A 37 -0.74 -19.41 -2.53
C ILE A 37 -2.25 -19.51 -2.83
N SER A 38 -2.90 -18.42 -3.27
CA SER A 38 -4.37 -18.31 -3.23
C SER A 38 -5.03 -17.90 -4.56
N GLY A 39 -4.28 -17.33 -5.51
CA GLY A 39 -4.83 -16.74 -6.73
C GLY A 39 -5.63 -15.45 -6.51
N ASN A 40 -5.58 -14.90 -5.29
CA ASN A 40 -6.21 -13.65 -4.90
C ASN A 40 -5.24 -12.47 -5.06
N TRP A 41 -5.78 -11.26 -5.06
CA TRP A 41 -4.97 -10.05 -5.11
C TRP A 41 -3.99 -10.00 -3.91
N ASN A 42 -2.70 -9.86 -4.20
CA ASN A 42 -1.66 -9.85 -3.17
C ASN A 42 -0.74 -8.62 -3.25
N VAL A 43 0.21 -8.55 -2.31
CA VAL A 43 1.17 -7.44 -2.19
C VAL A 43 2.06 -7.30 -3.43
N THR A 44 2.45 -8.41 -4.05
CA THR A 44 3.26 -8.40 -5.26
C THR A 44 2.46 -7.80 -6.42
N ASP A 45 1.22 -8.24 -6.60
CA ASP A 45 0.33 -7.70 -7.65
C ASP A 45 0.09 -6.20 -7.46
N SER A 46 -0.17 -5.78 -6.22
CA SER A 46 -0.36 -4.37 -5.86
C SER A 46 0.82 -3.51 -6.27
N LYS A 47 2.04 -3.91 -5.90
CA LYS A 47 3.27 -3.19 -6.25
C LYS A 47 3.51 -3.15 -7.75
N LEU A 48 3.37 -4.30 -8.43
CA LEU A 48 3.59 -4.38 -9.88
C LEU A 48 2.61 -3.50 -10.66
N VAL A 49 1.33 -3.54 -10.29
CA VAL A 49 0.31 -2.69 -10.92
C VAL A 49 0.55 -1.23 -10.61
N ALA A 50 0.88 -0.88 -9.37
CA ALA A 50 1.20 0.50 -8.99
C ALA A 50 2.39 1.05 -9.79
N ASP A 51 3.45 0.27 -9.95
CA ASP A 51 4.64 0.65 -10.71
C ASP A 51 4.35 0.84 -12.19
N GLU A 52 3.64 -0.11 -12.80
CA GLU A 52 3.33 -0.04 -14.22
C GLU A 52 2.38 1.12 -14.54
N MET A 53 1.34 1.31 -13.72
CA MET A 53 0.42 2.43 -13.86
C MET A 53 1.14 3.76 -13.66
N THR A 54 2.03 3.87 -12.67
CA THR A 54 2.80 5.09 -12.43
C THR A 54 3.72 5.40 -13.60
N LYS A 55 4.44 4.41 -14.14
CA LYS A 55 5.28 4.56 -15.35
C LYS A 55 4.46 5.04 -16.55
N SER A 56 3.28 4.47 -16.76
CA SER A 56 2.37 4.87 -17.83
C SER A 56 1.87 6.32 -17.65
N ILE A 57 1.50 6.70 -16.43
CA ILE A 57 1.09 8.07 -16.11
C ILE A 57 2.23 9.04 -16.39
N ILE A 58 3.43 8.84 -15.83
CA ILE A 58 4.54 9.79 -16.01
C ILE A 58 5.09 9.81 -17.44
N GLY A 59 4.93 8.72 -18.21
CA GLY A 59 5.31 8.64 -19.62
C GLY A 59 4.32 9.31 -20.58
N SER A 60 3.15 9.72 -20.08
CA SER A 60 2.08 10.31 -20.89
C SER A 60 2.30 11.81 -21.17
N LYS A 61 1.67 12.30 -22.24
CA LYS A 61 1.88 13.68 -22.76
C LYS A 61 1.52 14.81 -21.78
N TRP A 62 0.70 14.57 -20.76
CA TRP A 62 0.31 15.61 -19.80
C TRP A 62 1.53 16.19 -19.07
N LEU A 63 2.54 15.37 -18.76
CA LEU A 63 3.72 15.79 -18.01
C LEU A 63 4.59 16.80 -18.78
N PRO A 64 5.05 16.52 -20.03
CA PRO A 64 5.77 17.53 -20.79
C PRO A 64 4.93 18.78 -21.06
N THR A 65 3.62 18.63 -21.34
CA THR A 65 2.71 19.78 -21.50
C THR A 65 2.66 20.65 -20.23
N HIS A 66 2.60 20.05 -19.05
CA HIS A 66 2.65 20.79 -17.79
C HIS A 66 3.99 21.51 -17.61
N LEU A 67 5.10 20.81 -17.86
CA LEU A 67 6.44 21.37 -17.70
C LEU A 67 6.65 22.58 -18.64
N GLU A 68 6.20 22.50 -19.88
CA GLU A 68 6.23 23.62 -20.83
C GLU A 68 5.37 24.79 -20.32
N ALA A 69 4.13 24.51 -19.91
CA ALA A 69 3.19 25.54 -19.44
C ALA A 69 3.64 26.23 -18.12
N LYS A 70 4.42 25.54 -17.28
CA LYS A 70 4.84 26.02 -15.95
C LYS A 70 6.34 26.29 -15.84
N ALA A 71 7.03 26.53 -16.95
CA ALA A 71 8.45 26.88 -17.01
C ALA A 71 9.36 25.87 -16.26
N GLY A 72 9.11 24.58 -16.48
CA GLY A 72 9.88 23.46 -15.91
C GLY A 72 9.57 23.14 -14.45
N LYS A 73 8.58 23.81 -13.82
CA LYS A 73 8.14 23.44 -12.47
C LYS A 73 7.48 22.06 -12.51
N LYS A 74 8.01 21.13 -11.70
CA LYS A 74 7.41 19.80 -11.53
C LYS A 74 5.93 19.93 -11.10
N PRO A 75 5.02 19.08 -11.57
CA PRO A 75 3.64 19.07 -11.11
C PRO A 75 3.55 18.56 -9.67
N THR A 76 2.54 19.04 -8.97
CA THR A 76 2.17 18.62 -7.62
C THR A 76 0.93 17.74 -7.70
N VAL A 77 1.02 16.49 -7.27
CA VAL A 77 -0.03 15.48 -7.40
C VAL A 77 -0.48 15.02 -6.02
N ILE A 78 -1.80 14.91 -5.81
CA ILE A 78 -2.39 14.18 -4.69
C ILE A 78 -2.82 12.81 -5.18
N VAL A 79 -2.37 11.74 -4.52
CA VAL A 79 -2.99 10.42 -4.69
C VAL A 79 -4.21 10.37 -3.78
N GLY A 80 -5.38 10.42 -4.41
CA GLY A 80 -6.68 10.40 -3.78
C GLY A 80 -7.17 8.98 -3.51
N LEU A 81 -8.46 8.89 -3.18
CA LEU A 81 -9.10 7.62 -2.87
C LEU A 81 -9.15 6.71 -4.11
N VAL A 82 -8.73 5.45 -3.91
CA VAL A 82 -9.02 4.35 -4.82
C VAL A 82 -10.15 3.51 -4.23
N GLN A 83 -11.24 3.38 -4.98
CA GLN A 83 -12.40 2.60 -4.53
C GLN A 83 -12.22 1.12 -4.86
N ASN A 84 -12.37 0.25 -3.86
CA ASN A 84 -12.50 -1.18 -4.13
C ASN A 84 -13.94 -1.50 -4.56
N LYS A 85 -14.09 -1.94 -5.81
CA LYS A 85 -15.34 -2.43 -6.43
C LYS A 85 -15.21 -3.90 -6.83
N SER A 86 -14.19 -4.59 -6.34
CA SER A 86 -13.98 -6.01 -6.59
C SER A 86 -14.88 -6.88 -5.70
N HIS A 87 -14.93 -8.18 -6.00
CA HIS A 87 -15.61 -9.18 -5.18
C HIS A 87 -14.78 -9.60 -3.94
N GLU A 88 -13.53 -9.12 -3.84
CA GLU A 88 -12.60 -9.40 -2.74
C GLU A 88 -12.49 -8.19 -1.80
N HIS A 89 -12.24 -8.46 -0.52
CA HIS A 89 -11.85 -7.43 0.44
C HIS A 89 -10.38 -7.05 0.24
N ILE A 90 -10.13 -6.18 -0.74
CA ILE A 90 -8.83 -5.54 -0.98
C ILE A 90 -8.75 -4.27 -0.14
N ASP A 91 -7.67 -4.14 0.62
CA ASP A 91 -7.31 -2.89 1.29
C ASP A 91 -6.74 -1.91 0.26
N ALA A 92 -7.60 -1.08 -0.32
CA ALA A 92 -7.21 -0.09 -1.32
C ALA A 92 -6.24 0.98 -0.78
N GLU A 93 -6.12 1.18 0.54
CA GLU A 93 -5.13 2.09 1.10
C GLU A 93 -3.70 1.57 0.86
N THR A 94 -3.49 0.25 0.90
CA THR A 94 -2.18 -0.34 0.57
C THR A 94 -1.77 -0.06 -0.87
N PHE A 95 -2.72 -0.19 -1.82
CA PHE A 95 -2.46 0.13 -3.22
C PHE A 95 -2.18 1.63 -3.43
N VAL A 96 -2.91 2.51 -2.75
CA VAL A 96 -2.64 3.96 -2.76
C VAL A 96 -1.21 4.24 -2.29
N LYS A 97 -0.75 3.56 -1.23
CA LYS A 97 0.62 3.71 -0.71
C LYS A 97 1.67 3.20 -1.68
N ASP A 98 1.42 2.10 -2.38
CA ASP A 98 2.32 1.60 -3.41
C ASP A 98 2.44 2.59 -4.58
N VAL A 99 1.33 3.21 -5.03
CA VAL A 99 1.34 4.26 -6.06
C VAL A 99 2.12 5.50 -5.59
N GLU A 100 1.89 5.95 -4.35
CA GLU A 100 2.68 7.04 -3.77
C GLU A 100 4.18 6.71 -3.76
N GLN A 101 4.55 5.50 -3.34
CA GLN A 101 5.94 5.07 -3.31
C GLN A 101 6.56 5.04 -4.71
N SER A 102 5.82 4.58 -5.71
CA SER A 102 6.29 4.55 -7.10
C SER A 102 6.55 5.95 -7.66
N PHE A 103 5.68 6.92 -7.38
CA PHE A 103 5.91 8.33 -7.73
C PHE A 103 7.10 8.94 -6.98
N ILE A 104 7.33 8.58 -5.71
CA ILE A 104 8.53 9.01 -4.97
C ILE A 104 9.79 8.48 -5.67
N GLN A 105 9.78 7.22 -6.07
CA GLN A 105 10.92 6.58 -6.74
C GLN A 105 11.18 7.18 -8.13
N SER A 106 10.15 7.56 -8.87
CA SER A 106 10.33 8.20 -10.17
C SER A 106 10.95 9.60 -10.06
N GLY A 107 10.67 10.33 -8.97
CA GLY A 107 11.16 11.69 -8.73
C GLY A 107 10.65 12.72 -9.73
N THR A 108 9.67 12.39 -10.59
CA THR A 108 9.17 13.26 -11.66
C THR A 108 8.12 14.25 -11.19
N VAL A 109 7.37 13.91 -10.14
CA VAL A 109 6.29 14.72 -9.56
C VAL A 109 6.56 15.02 -8.09
N ARG A 110 5.92 16.07 -7.55
CA ARG A 110 5.86 16.31 -6.10
C ARG A 110 4.57 15.71 -5.57
N LEU A 111 4.66 14.85 -4.57
CA LEU A 111 3.47 14.32 -3.91
C LEU A 111 3.04 15.18 -2.73
N VAL A 112 1.73 15.34 -2.58
CA VAL A 112 1.10 15.93 -1.40
C VAL A 112 0.12 14.93 -0.81
N GLN A 113 0.16 14.76 0.50
CA GLN A 113 -0.77 13.90 1.22
C GLN A 113 -2.18 14.54 1.18
N GLY A 114 -3.17 13.79 0.71
CA GLY A 114 -4.58 14.18 0.70
C GLY A 114 -5.34 13.79 1.98
N GLY A 115 -6.54 14.33 2.15
CA GLY A 115 -7.54 13.86 3.13
C GLY A 115 -7.13 13.96 4.61
N LYS A 116 -7.48 12.93 5.40
CA LYS A 116 -7.31 12.85 6.87
C LYS A 116 -5.85 13.03 7.34
N LYS A 117 -4.89 12.50 6.59
CA LYS A 117 -3.45 12.71 6.89
C LYS A 117 -3.03 14.17 6.78
N ARG A 118 -3.72 14.95 5.95
CA ARG A 118 -3.52 16.41 5.86
C ARG A 118 -4.07 17.14 7.07
N GLU A 119 -5.21 16.68 7.60
CA GLU A 119 -5.77 17.19 8.86
C GLU A 119 -4.88 16.85 10.05
N GLU A 120 -4.40 15.59 10.14
CA GLU A 120 -3.43 15.16 11.15
C GLU A 120 -2.12 15.94 11.06
N LEU A 121 -1.60 16.18 9.86
CA LEU A 121 -0.40 17.00 9.65
C LEU A 121 -0.63 18.47 10.04
N ARG A 122 -1.84 18.99 9.85
CA ARG A 122 -2.18 20.36 10.29
C ARG A 122 -2.28 20.43 11.81
N ALA A 123 -2.85 19.42 12.46
CA ALA A 123 -2.88 19.32 13.92
C ALA A 123 -1.43 19.25 14.47
N GLU A 124 -0.60 18.37 13.93
CA GLU A 124 0.82 18.26 14.31
C GLU A 124 1.59 19.57 14.08
N LYS A 125 1.35 20.27 12.96
CA LYS A 125 1.97 21.58 12.70
C LYS A 125 1.49 22.67 13.64
N ALA A 126 0.22 22.64 14.04
CA ALA A 126 -0.33 23.57 15.02
C ALA A 126 0.31 23.32 16.40
N ASP A 127 0.43 22.06 16.81
CA ASP A 127 1.11 21.67 18.04
C ASP A 127 2.59 22.07 18.01
N GLN A 128 3.27 21.94 16.86
CA GLN A 128 4.64 22.44 16.69
C GLN A 128 4.74 23.97 16.75
N GLN A 129 3.73 24.71 16.30
CA GLN A 129 3.71 26.17 16.42
C GLN A 129 3.60 26.62 17.88
N ASP A 130 2.82 25.92 18.68
CA ASP A 130 2.67 26.22 20.11
C ASP A 130 3.96 25.94 20.90
N ASN A 131 4.84 25.07 20.38
CA ASN A 131 6.06 24.63 21.05
C ASN A 131 7.37 25.08 20.39
N ALA A 132 7.34 25.75 19.23
CA ALA A 132 8.53 26.23 18.52
C ALA A 132 8.92 27.66 18.93
N THR A 133 10.22 27.93 18.98
CA THR A 133 10.72 29.30 19.15
C THR A 133 10.40 30.15 17.92
N VAL A 134 10.18 31.45 18.13
CA VAL A 134 9.81 32.43 17.09
C VAL A 134 10.78 32.40 15.89
N SER A 135 12.04 32.00 16.10
CA SER A 135 13.08 31.91 15.08
C SER A 135 12.99 30.68 14.14
N THR A 136 12.29 29.60 14.52
CA THR A 136 12.19 28.36 13.73
C THR A 136 10.80 28.14 13.11
N MET A 137 9.85 29.03 13.41
CA MET A 137 8.47 28.94 12.94
C MET A 137 8.39 29.14 11.41
N LYS A 138 7.97 28.09 10.68
CA LYS A 138 7.64 28.17 9.26
C LYS A 138 6.24 28.75 9.07
N LYS A 139 6.01 29.51 7.98
CA LYS A 139 4.69 30.10 7.68
C LYS A 139 3.63 29.00 7.53
N PHE A 140 2.70 28.95 8.48
CA PHE A 140 1.50 28.11 8.45
C PHE A 140 0.51 28.62 7.39
N GLY A 141 -0.25 27.73 6.76
CA GLY A 141 -1.31 28.10 5.79
C GLY A 141 -0.89 28.25 4.32
N LEU A 142 0.40 28.18 3.99
CA LEU A 142 0.89 28.14 2.60
C LEU A 142 1.07 26.70 2.08
N GLU A 143 0.08 25.85 2.31
CA GLU A 143 0.16 24.51 1.78
C GLU A 143 0.17 24.57 0.25
N ASN A 144 1.17 23.94 -0.38
CA ASN A 144 1.19 23.79 -1.82
C ASN A 144 -0.15 23.17 -2.26
N GLY A 145 -0.92 23.95 -3.03
CA GLY A 145 -2.07 23.42 -3.77
C GLY A 145 -1.55 22.33 -4.71
N ALA A 146 -2.29 21.24 -4.82
CA ALA A 146 -1.97 20.26 -5.85
C ALA A 146 -2.41 20.81 -7.20
N ASP A 147 -1.64 20.51 -8.23
CA ASP A 147 -1.98 20.80 -9.62
C ASP A 147 -2.92 19.70 -10.14
N TYR A 148 -2.73 18.46 -9.69
CA TYR A 148 -3.53 17.31 -10.10
C TYR A 148 -3.99 16.46 -8.91
N ILE A 149 -5.12 15.78 -9.09
CA ILE A 149 -5.56 14.69 -8.22
C ILE A 149 -5.62 13.41 -9.05
N LEU A 150 -5.01 12.34 -8.53
CA LEU A 150 -5.11 10.99 -9.07
C LEU A 150 -6.13 10.20 -8.26
N GLN A 151 -7.18 9.68 -8.88
CA GLN A 151 -8.19 8.85 -8.22
C GLN A 151 -8.39 7.56 -9.02
N GLY A 152 -9.13 6.60 -8.48
CA GLY A 152 -9.35 5.38 -9.24
C GLY A 152 -10.26 4.35 -8.61
N SER A 153 -10.27 3.17 -9.23
CA SER A 153 -10.98 2.00 -8.73
C SER A 153 -10.27 0.70 -9.07
N ILE A 154 -10.44 -0.30 -8.20
CA ILE A 154 -10.05 -1.68 -8.42
C ILE A 154 -11.33 -2.48 -8.63
N ASN A 155 -11.48 -3.11 -9.78
CA ASN A 155 -12.64 -3.91 -10.16
C ASN A 155 -12.21 -5.37 -10.34
N SER A 156 -13.16 -6.30 -10.27
CA SER A 156 -12.88 -7.70 -10.61
C SER A 156 -14.03 -8.33 -11.38
N ILE A 157 -13.69 -9.22 -12.31
CA ILE A 157 -14.64 -10.07 -13.03
C ILE A 157 -14.28 -11.52 -12.68
N VAL A 158 -15.25 -12.25 -12.15
CA VAL A 158 -15.08 -13.66 -11.78
C VAL A 158 -15.72 -14.52 -12.85
N ASP A 159 -14.95 -15.41 -13.45
CA ASP A 159 -15.44 -16.47 -14.34
C ASP A 159 -15.17 -17.83 -13.71
N SER A 160 -16.16 -18.72 -13.75
CA SER A 160 -16.03 -20.06 -13.19
C SER A 160 -16.74 -21.09 -14.06
N HIS A 161 -16.01 -22.15 -14.41
CA HIS A 161 -16.53 -23.29 -15.15
C HIS A 161 -16.03 -24.61 -14.55
N LYS A 162 -16.97 -25.46 -14.10
CA LYS A 162 -16.70 -26.73 -13.40
C LYS A 162 -15.77 -26.51 -12.18
N ARG A 163 -14.54 -27.03 -12.23
CA ARG A 163 -13.54 -26.94 -11.17
C ARG A 163 -12.52 -25.81 -11.39
N ASN A 164 -12.69 -25.02 -12.45
CA ASN A 164 -11.80 -23.91 -12.79
C ASN A 164 -12.47 -22.59 -12.43
N LYS A 165 -11.72 -21.71 -11.76
CA LYS A 165 -12.12 -20.34 -11.44
C LYS A 165 -11.01 -19.40 -11.89
N VAL A 166 -11.37 -18.32 -12.57
CA VAL A 166 -10.48 -17.25 -13.00
C VAL A 166 -11.03 -15.95 -12.41
N VAL A 167 -10.15 -15.15 -11.82
CA VAL A 167 -10.49 -13.81 -11.36
C VAL A 167 -9.63 -12.82 -12.14
N TYR A 168 -10.29 -11.97 -12.92
CA TYR A 168 -9.65 -10.90 -13.66
C TYR A 168 -9.78 -9.61 -12.86
N TYR A 169 -8.65 -8.94 -12.60
CA TYR A 169 -8.62 -7.65 -11.92
C TYR A 169 -8.38 -6.52 -12.92
N GLN A 170 -9.13 -5.43 -12.75
CA GLN A 170 -8.97 -4.22 -13.55
C GLN A 170 -8.79 -3.01 -12.64
N VAL A 171 -7.65 -2.35 -12.75
CA VAL A 171 -7.36 -1.09 -12.07
C VAL A 171 -7.50 0.05 -13.06
N ASN A 172 -8.35 1.02 -12.70
CA ASN A 172 -8.53 2.24 -13.47
C ASN A 172 -8.05 3.43 -12.62
N LEU A 173 -7.16 4.24 -13.17
CA LEU A 173 -6.69 5.48 -12.56
C LEU A 173 -7.01 6.66 -13.47
N GLU A 174 -7.44 7.76 -12.85
CA GLU A 174 -7.84 8.99 -13.50
C GLU A 174 -7.05 10.14 -12.90
N LEU A 175 -6.27 10.84 -13.74
CA LEU A 175 -5.53 12.03 -13.37
C LEU A 175 -6.34 13.26 -13.81
N THR A 176 -6.82 14.03 -12.83
CA THR A 176 -7.62 15.23 -13.07
C THR A 176 -6.79 16.48 -12.79
N ASP A 177 -6.74 17.40 -13.76
CA ASP A 177 -6.24 18.76 -13.54
C ASP A 177 -7.26 19.53 -12.69
N ILE A 178 -6.81 20.11 -11.58
CA ILE A 178 -7.67 20.81 -10.63
C ILE A 178 -7.36 22.32 -10.55
N GLN A 179 -6.57 22.84 -11.49
CA GLN A 179 -6.31 24.27 -11.63
C GLN A 179 -7.32 24.99 -12.51
#